data_AF-A0A5Q0LJ69-F1
#
_entry.id   AF-A0A5Q0LJ69-F1
#
_cell.length_a   1.000
_cell.length_b   1.000
_cell.length_c   1.000
_cell.angle_alpha   90.00
_cell.angle_beta   90.00
_cell.angle_gamma   90.00
#
_symmetry.space_group_name_H-M   'P 1'
#
loop_
_entity.id
_entity.type
_entity.pdbx_description
1 polymer ?
#
loop_
_entity_poly.entity_id
_entity_poly.type
_entity_poly.pdbx_seq_one_letter_code
_entity_poly.pdbx_strand_id
1 'polypeptide(L)'
;MHSEALVRDHTIYSCVMGSRAFGLATDDSDTDRRGVFLAPTPLFWRLDKPPTHVEGPADEQFSWELERFCVLALRANPNILECLHSPLVEYADDTGRALLALREAFLSRRAHETFARYAQGQHRKLEADVRRHGAPRWKHAMHLLRLLMTSRDLLRTGTLTIDVGDQREPLLAVKRGEVPWPRFEAWMSRLGAEADEAGARSPLPAEPDHARVEDFLVGARRASAGRADPDVREAHPDDEVVQGVVRGRGVRQP
;
A
#
# COMPACT_ATOMS: atom_id res chain seq x y z
N MET A 1 0.71 -21.48 -7.54
CA MET A 1 0.09 -20.29 -8.16
C MET A 1 1.18 -19.27 -8.45
N HIS A 2 1.31 -18.81 -9.70
CA HIS A 2 2.30 -17.77 -10.04
C HIS A 2 1.88 -16.45 -9.39
N SER A 3 2.82 -15.68 -8.84
CA SER A 3 2.53 -14.44 -8.11
C SER A 3 1.70 -13.44 -8.91
N GLU A 4 1.89 -13.37 -10.22
CA GLU A 4 1.09 -12.52 -11.12
C GLU A 4 -0.37 -12.94 -11.22
N ALA A 5 -0.68 -14.23 -11.07
CA ALA A 5 -2.06 -14.72 -11.05
C ALA A 5 -2.81 -14.18 -9.82
N LEU A 6 -2.13 -13.98 -8.68
CA LEU A 6 -2.73 -13.35 -7.51
C LEU A 6 -3.15 -11.90 -7.82
N VAL A 7 -2.33 -11.15 -8.54
CA VAL A 7 -2.68 -9.79 -8.94
C VAL A 7 -3.82 -9.80 -9.95
N ARG A 8 -3.74 -10.63 -11.00
CA ARG A 8 -4.74 -10.67 -12.06
C ARG A 8 -6.12 -11.11 -11.56
N ASP A 9 -6.17 -12.14 -10.72
CA ASP A 9 -7.43 -12.84 -10.40
C ASP A 9 -7.97 -12.45 -9.00
N HIS A 10 -7.16 -11.82 -8.15
CA HIS A 10 -7.52 -11.49 -6.77
C HIS A 10 -7.27 -10.02 -6.37
N THR A 11 -7.02 -9.11 -7.31
CA THR A 11 -7.03 -7.67 -7.02
C THR A 11 -8.40 -7.25 -6.51
N ILE A 12 -8.43 -6.56 -5.37
CA ILE A 12 -9.63 -5.98 -4.77
C ILE A 12 -9.68 -4.46 -4.95
N TYR A 13 -8.53 -3.81 -5.14
CA TYR A 13 -8.39 -2.38 -5.29
C TYR A 13 -7.18 -2.05 -6.17
N SER A 14 -7.33 -1.13 -7.13
CA SER A 14 -6.21 -0.51 -7.83
C SER A 14 -6.43 0.97 -8.11
N CYS A 15 -5.34 1.73 -8.11
CA CYS A 15 -5.35 3.15 -8.40
C CYS A 15 -4.08 3.56 -9.14
N VAL A 16 -4.18 4.70 -9.83
CA VAL A 16 -3.02 5.42 -10.34
C VAL A 16 -2.44 6.28 -9.23
N MET A 17 -1.11 6.25 -9.11
CA MET A 17 -0.32 7.05 -8.18
C MET A 17 0.69 7.92 -8.94
N GLY A 18 1.64 8.48 -8.21
CA GLY A 18 2.71 9.27 -8.80
C GLY A 18 2.24 10.63 -9.30
N SER A 19 2.95 11.17 -10.29
CA SER A 19 2.76 12.54 -10.78
C SER A 19 1.32 12.84 -11.20
N ARG A 20 0.61 11.87 -11.78
CA ARG A 20 -0.80 12.00 -12.18
C ARG A 20 -1.72 12.21 -10.98
N ALA A 21 -1.59 11.37 -9.96
CA ALA A 21 -2.42 11.45 -8.76
C ALA A 21 -2.15 12.71 -7.91
N PHE A 22 -0.91 13.22 -7.97
CA PHE A 22 -0.52 14.44 -7.28
C PHE A 22 -0.77 15.74 -8.06
N GLY A 23 -1.36 15.69 -9.27
CA GLY A 23 -1.54 16.89 -10.12
C GLY A 23 -0.24 17.46 -10.72
N LEU A 24 0.85 16.69 -10.68
CA LEU A 24 2.20 17.05 -11.12
C LEU A 24 2.59 16.46 -12.49
N ALA A 25 1.64 15.81 -13.18
CA ALA A 25 1.90 15.20 -14.47
C ALA A 25 2.28 16.24 -15.54
N THR A 26 3.17 15.81 -16.41
CA THR A 26 3.63 16.42 -17.66
C THR A 26 3.49 15.39 -18.79
N ASP A 27 3.67 15.80 -20.04
CA ASP A 27 3.49 14.91 -21.20
C ASP A 27 4.35 13.63 -21.13
N ASP A 28 5.57 13.72 -20.58
CA ASP A 28 6.48 12.58 -20.41
C ASP A 28 6.22 11.73 -19.15
N SER A 29 5.10 11.93 -18.44
CA SER A 29 4.88 11.22 -17.16
C SER A 29 4.50 9.75 -17.37
N ASP A 30 5.09 8.89 -16.56
CA ASP A 30 4.78 7.47 -16.37
C ASP A 30 3.52 7.25 -15.54
N THR A 31 2.88 6.09 -15.71
CA THR A 31 1.66 5.72 -14.97
C THR A 31 1.99 4.69 -13.90
N ASP A 32 2.31 5.18 -12.71
CA ASP A 32 2.48 4.34 -11.52
C ASP A 32 1.16 3.68 -11.13
N ARG A 33 1.05 2.35 -11.23
CA ARG A 33 -0.10 1.61 -10.75
C ARG A 33 0.18 0.98 -9.40
N ARG A 34 -0.75 1.18 -8.47
CA ARG A 34 -0.68 0.59 -7.13
C ARG A 34 -1.94 -0.19 -6.85
N GLY A 35 -1.77 -1.42 -6.39
CA GLY A 35 -2.86 -2.37 -6.18
C GLY A 35 -2.86 -3.01 -4.80
N VAL A 36 -3.99 -3.60 -4.45
CA VAL A 36 -4.15 -4.47 -3.30
C VAL A 36 -4.85 -5.74 -3.77
N PHE A 37 -4.25 -6.88 -3.49
CA PHE A 37 -4.85 -8.20 -3.76
C PHE A 37 -5.16 -8.92 -2.47
N LEU A 38 -6.28 -9.66 -2.47
CA LEU A 38 -6.68 -10.53 -1.38
C LEU A 38 -6.29 -11.97 -1.72
N ALA A 39 -5.13 -12.41 -1.24
CA ALA A 39 -4.71 -13.79 -1.45
C ALA A 39 -5.77 -14.75 -0.86
N PRO A 40 -6.18 -15.81 -1.60
CA PRO A 40 -7.14 -16.79 -1.10
C PRO A 40 -6.74 -17.32 0.27
N THR A 41 -7.67 -17.26 1.22
CA THR A 41 -7.39 -17.58 2.63
C THR A 41 -6.81 -18.99 2.84
N PRO A 42 -7.24 -20.03 2.10
CA PRO A 42 -6.62 -21.36 2.21
C PRO A 42 -5.12 -21.40 1.91
N LEU A 43 -4.56 -20.45 1.14
CA LEU A 43 -3.12 -20.39 0.88
C LEU A 43 -2.32 -20.12 2.15
N PHE A 44 -2.90 -19.45 3.16
CA PHE A 44 -2.23 -19.20 4.43
C PHE A 44 -2.14 -20.44 5.33
N TRP A 45 -2.88 -21.50 5.04
CA TRP A 45 -2.77 -22.78 5.77
C TRP A 45 -1.62 -23.65 5.27
N ARG A 46 -1.07 -23.35 4.09
CA ARG A 46 0.08 -24.06 3.51
C ARG A 46 1.39 -23.70 4.24
N LEU A 47 2.41 -24.54 4.09
CA LEU A 47 3.76 -24.25 4.61
C LEU A 47 4.33 -22.99 3.93
N ASP A 48 4.27 -22.96 2.60
CA ASP A 48 4.61 -21.79 1.81
C ASP A 48 3.47 -20.77 1.85
N LYS A 49 3.77 -19.59 2.39
CA LYS A 49 2.80 -18.49 2.48
C LYS A 49 2.73 -17.73 1.16
N PRO A 50 1.57 -17.12 0.81
CA PRO A 50 1.49 -16.27 -0.35
C PRO A 50 2.45 -15.07 -0.22
N PRO A 51 2.93 -14.52 -1.35
CA PRO A 51 3.79 -13.36 -1.33
C PRO A 51 3.08 -12.16 -0.69
N THR A 52 3.83 -11.34 0.04
CA THR A 52 3.27 -10.14 0.71
C THR A 52 3.09 -8.95 -0.25
N HIS A 53 3.68 -9.03 -1.43
CA HIS A 53 3.61 -8.06 -2.52
C HIS A 53 4.02 -8.73 -3.84
N VAL A 54 3.63 -8.13 -4.95
CA VAL A 54 3.94 -8.58 -6.30
C VAL A 54 4.24 -7.35 -7.17
N GLU A 55 5.34 -7.41 -7.91
CA GLU A 55 5.65 -6.47 -8.99
C GLU A 55 5.10 -7.02 -10.31
N GLY A 56 4.52 -6.15 -11.15
CA GLY A 56 3.81 -6.57 -12.36
C GLY A 56 2.35 -6.95 -12.12
N PRO A 57 1.69 -7.58 -13.11
CA PRO A 57 2.24 -8.04 -14.41
C PRO A 57 2.47 -6.94 -15.45
N ALA A 58 1.93 -5.72 -15.26
CA ALA A 58 2.21 -4.59 -16.16
C ALA A 58 3.44 -3.78 -15.68
N ASP A 59 4.06 -3.03 -16.59
CA ASP A 59 5.11 -2.07 -16.24
C ASP A 59 4.59 -1.04 -15.22
N GLU A 60 5.44 -0.64 -14.27
CA GLU A 60 5.13 0.29 -13.18
C GLU A 60 3.94 -0.13 -12.29
N GLN A 61 3.57 -1.42 -12.29
CA GLN A 61 2.56 -1.99 -11.41
C GLN A 61 3.19 -2.62 -10.16
N PHE A 62 2.71 -2.23 -8.99
CA PHE A 62 3.11 -2.80 -7.72
C PHE A 62 1.87 -3.06 -6.86
N SER A 63 1.67 -4.28 -6.39
CA SER A 63 0.50 -4.64 -5.59
C SER A 63 0.90 -5.26 -4.25
N TRP A 64 0.22 -4.88 -3.18
CA TRP A 64 0.39 -5.48 -1.86
C TRP A 64 -0.68 -6.53 -1.58
N GLU A 65 -0.31 -7.54 -0.82
CA GLU A 65 -1.31 -8.40 -0.18
C GLU A 65 -2.06 -7.59 0.89
N LEU A 66 -3.38 -7.82 1.05
CA LEU A 66 -4.26 -7.03 1.92
C LEU A 66 -3.76 -6.87 3.36
N GLU A 67 -3.33 -7.94 4.02
CA GLU A 67 -2.82 -7.88 5.40
C GLU A 67 -1.55 -7.03 5.47
N ARG A 68 -0.63 -7.22 4.52
CA ARG A 68 0.58 -6.39 4.42
C ARG A 68 0.23 -4.92 4.23
N PHE A 69 -0.75 -4.62 3.38
CA PHE A 69 -1.23 -3.26 3.14
C PHE A 69 -1.79 -2.64 4.43
N CYS A 70 -2.70 -3.33 5.13
CA CYS A 70 -3.27 -2.89 6.40
C CYS A 70 -2.20 -2.64 7.47
N VAL A 71 -1.24 -3.56 7.64
CA VAL A 71 -0.14 -3.42 8.61
C VAL A 71 0.71 -2.19 8.31
N LEU A 72 1.01 -1.91 7.05
CA LEU A 72 1.79 -0.73 6.66
C LEU A 72 0.97 0.56 6.83
N ALA A 73 -0.33 0.53 6.52
CA ALA A 73 -1.24 1.66 6.72
C ALA A 73 -1.35 2.03 8.21
N LEU A 74 -1.51 1.05 9.10
CA LEU A 74 -1.51 1.24 10.57
C LEU A 74 -0.19 1.81 11.11
N ARG A 75 0.92 1.64 10.38
CA ARG A 75 2.22 2.25 10.70
C ARG A 75 2.41 3.63 10.07
N ALA A 76 1.34 4.17 9.48
CA ALA A 76 1.33 5.43 8.74
C ALA A 76 2.37 5.50 7.62
N ASN A 77 2.56 4.40 6.87
CA ASN A 77 3.44 4.41 5.71
C ASN A 77 2.88 5.39 4.64
N PRO A 78 3.64 6.42 4.21
CA PRO A 78 3.11 7.45 3.31
C PRO A 78 2.58 6.90 1.99
N ASN A 79 3.31 5.97 1.35
CA ASN A 79 2.91 5.42 0.06
C ASN A 79 1.55 4.72 0.16
N ILE A 80 1.32 3.99 1.27
CA ILE A 80 0.09 3.23 1.50
C ILE A 80 -1.07 4.18 1.83
N LEU A 81 -0.84 5.15 2.71
CA LEU A 81 -1.85 6.14 3.06
C LEU A 81 -2.26 6.97 1.84
N GLU A 82 -1.30 7.36 0.99
CA GLU A 82 -1.58 8.07 -0.26
C GLU A 82 -2.35 7.20 -1.25
N CYS A 83 -2.06 5.90 -1.35
CA CYS A 83 -2.84 4.98 -2.18
C CYS A 83 -4.31 4.94 -1.75
N LEU A 84 -4.63 4.94 -0.45
CA LEU A 84 -6.01 4.95 0.05
C LEU A 84 -6.80 6.23 -0.29
N HIS A 85 -6.09 7.31 -0.66
CA HIS A 85 -6.66 8.62 -0.92
C HIS A 85 -6.41 9.09 -2.37
N SER A 86 -6.05 8.17 -3.28
CA SER A 86 -5.93 8.50 -4.69
C SER A 86 -7.28 8.90 -5.27
N PRO A 87 -7.38 10.02 -6.02
CA PRO A 87 -8.59 10.37 -6.75
C PRO A 87 -8.74 9.53 -8.03
N LEU A 88 -7.70 8.79 -8.43
CA LEU A 88 -7.64 8.04 -9.69
C LEU A 88 -7.79 6.54 -9.42
N VAL A 89 -8.96 6.12 -8.94
CA VAL A 89 -9.29 4.70 -8.74
C VAL A 89 -9.58 4.05 -10.10
N GLU A 90 -8.82 3.02 -10.46
CA GLU A 90 -9.03 2.25 -11.70
C GLU A 90 -9.99 1.07 -11.46
N TYR A 91 -9.92 0.45 -10.28
CA TYR A 91 -10.75 -0.70 -9.92
C TYR A 91 -10.99 -0.78 -8.41
N ALA A 92 -12.20 -1.19 -8.02
CA ALA A 92 -12.51 -1.64 -6.67
C ALA A 92 -13.68 -2.64 -6.71
N ASP A 93 -13.53 -3.79 -6.07
CA ASP A 93 -14.64 -4.70 -5.77
C ASP A 93 -15.34 -4.31 -4.45
N ASP A 94 -16.26 -5.14 -3.94
CA ASP A 94 -16.92 -4.87 -2.65
C ASP A 94 -15.93 -4.81 -1.48
N THR A 95 -14.90 -5.66 -1.49
CA THR A 95 -13.86 -5.69 -0.47
C THR A 95 -12.99 -4.44 -0.54
N GLY A 96 -12.60 -4.01 -1.75
CA GLY A 96 -11.85 -2.78 -1.99
C GLY A 96 -12.64 -1.53 -1.61
N ARG A 97 -13.95 -1.49 -1.92
CA ARG A 97 -14.83 -0.41 -1.45
C ARG A 97 -14.91 -0.35 0.07
N ALA A 98 -15.01 -1.49 0.74
CA ALA A 98 -14.98 -1.55 2.20
C ALA A 98 -13.63 -1.06 2.76
N LEU A 99 -12.50 -1.44 2.15
CA LEU A 99 -11.17 -0.92 2.50
C LEU A 99 -11.08 0.61 2.35
N LEU A 100 -11.59 1.17 1.25
CA LEU A 100 -11.59 2.62 1.03
C LEU A 100 -12.49 3.36 2.02
N ALA A 101 -13.62 2.78 2.42
CA ALA A 101 -14.48 3.32 3.47
C ALA A 101 -13.82 3.28 4.88
N LEU A 102 -12.77 2.48 5.04
CA LEU A 102 -11.95 2.40 6.26
C LEU A 102 -10.76 3.37 6.27
N ARG A 103 -10.52 4.16 5.22
CA ARG A 103 -9.30 4.97 5.09
C ARG A 103 -8.99 5.87 6.31
N GLU A 104 -10.02 6.44 6.94
CA GLU A 104 -9.88 7.29 8.12
C GLU A 104 -9.44 6.51 9.37
N ALA A 105 -9.77 5.22 9.46
CA ALA A 105 -9.35 4.35 10.58
C ALA A 105 -7.82 4.20 10.65
N PHE A 106 -7.11 4.41 9.53
CA PHE A 106 -5.65 4.36 9.48
C PHE A 106 -4.97 5.69 9.87
N LEU A 107 -5.70 6.80 9.90
CA LEU A 107 -5.13 8.12 10.13
C LEU A 107 -4.97 8.38 11.63
N SER A 108 -3.79 8.86 12.03
CA SER A 108 -3.48 9.20 13.42
C SER A 108 -2.30 10.16 13.48
N ARG A 109 -2.06 10.74 14.66
CA ARG A 109 -0.89 11.60 14.92
C ARG A 109 0.45 10.88 14.73
N ARG A 110 0.48 9.54 14.71
CA ARG A 110 1.68 8.75 14.33
C ARG A 110 2.22 9.08 12.94
N ALA A 111 1.37 9.58 12.03
CA ALA A 111 1.82 10.05 10.73
C ALA A 111 2.92 11.11 10.85
N HIS A 112 2.86 11.96 11.88
CA HIS A 112 3.87 12.99 12.09
C HIS A 112 5.29 12.41 12.21
N GLU A 113 5.49 11.48 13.16
CA GLU A 113 6.80 10.88 13.41
C GLU A 113 7.29 10.02 12.23
N THR A 114 6.39 9.28 11.58
CA THR A 114 6.74 8.45 10.43
C THR A 114 7.16 9.31 9.24
N PHE A 115 6.41 10.37 8.92
CA PHE A 115 6.71 11.25 7.80
C PHE A 115 7.98 12.06 8.07
N ALA A 116 8.18 12.55 9.30
CA ALA A 116 9.39 13.27 9.70
C ALA A 116 10.66 12.38 9.56
N ARG A 117 10.62 11.13 10.04
CA ARG A 117 11.73 10.17 9.88
C ARG A 117 12.02 9.88 8.41
N TYR A 118 10.98 9.67 7.61
CA TYR A 118 11.14 9.45 6.17
C TYR A 118 11.78 10.67 5.49
N ALA A 119 11.28 11.87 5.80
CA ALA A 119 11.77 13.13 5.27
C ALA A 119 13.24 13.36 5.61
N GLN A 120 13.65 13.15 6.87
CA GLN A 120 15.04 13.23 7.29
C GLN A 120 15.95 12.25 6.52
N GLY A 121 15.48 11.02 6.30
CA GLY A 121 16.21 10.01 5.52
C GLY A 121 16.42 10.43 4.06
N GLN A 122 15.42 11.04 3.42
CA GLN A 122 15.53 11.56 2.05
C GLN A 122 16.40 12.82 1.99
N HIS A 123 16.29 13.71 2.97
CA HIS A 123 17.12 14.91 3.04
C HIS A 123 18.61 14.58 3.08
N ARG A 124 19.03 13.64 3.94
CA ARG A 124 20.44 13.20 4.03
C ARG A 124 20.97 12.66 2.70
N LYS A 125 20.13 11.99 1.91
CA LYS A 125 20.50 11.52 0.56
C LYS A 125 20.69 12.69 -0.40
N LEU A 126 19.82 13.70 -0.35
CA LEU A 126 19.95 14.89 -1.19
C LEU A 126 21.19 15.71 -0.83
N GLU A 127 21.48 15.90 0.45
CA GLU A 127 22.72 16.55 0.89
C GLU A 127 23.97 15.80 0.42
N ALA A 128 23.94 14.47 0.45
CA ALA A 128 25.02 13.65 -0.08
C ALA A 128 25.19 13.82 -1.59
N ASP A 129 24.08 13.88 -2.35
CA ASP A 129 24.09 14.15 -3.78
C ASP A 129 24.68 15.55 -4.07
N VAL A 130 24.30 16.58 -3.30
CA VAL A 130 24.86 17.94 -3.42
C VAL A 130 26.37 17.94 -3.16
N ARG A 131 26.85 17.29 -2.10
CA ARG A 131 28.28 17.21 -1.79
C ARG A 131 29.08 16.49 -2.88
N ARG A 132 28.51 15.45 -3.49
CA ARG A 132 29.20 14.61 -4.48
C ARG A 132 29.13 15.17 -5.90
N HIS A 133 28.02 15.80 -6.26
CA HIS A 133 27.70 16.16 -7.64
C HIS A 133 27.41 17.66 -7.84
N GLY A 134 27.45 18.47 -6.78
CA GLY A 134 27.20 19.91 -6.81
C GLY A 134 25.72 20.30 -6.84
N ALA A 135 24.80 19.34 -7.04
CA ALA A 135 23.36 19.56 -7.07
C ALA A 135 22.60 18.32 -6.56
N PRO A 136 21.38 18.49 -6.01
CA PRO A 136 20.54 17.37 -5.61
C PRO A 136 19.87 16.73 -6.83
N ARG A 137 19.31 15.55 -6.65
CA ARG A 137 18.29 15.03 -7.58
C ARG A 137 16.97 15.80 -7.39
N TRP A 138 16.73 16.80 -8.23
CA TRP A 138 15.60 17.72 -8.11
C TRP A 138 14.21 17.05 -8.09
N LYS A 139 14.01 15.94 -8.81
CA LYS A 139 12.78 15.11 -8.71
C LYS A 139 12.54 14.63 -7.27
N HIS A 140 13.60 14.19 -6.58
CA HIS A 140 13.51 13.73 -5.19
C HIS A 140 13.35 14.88 -4.20
N ALA A 141 13.97 16.03 -4.46
CA ALA A 141 13.75 17.26 -3.68
C ALA A 141 12.26 17.69 -3.72
N MET A 142 11.66 17.72 -4.92
CA MET A 142 10.23 18.00 -5.08
C MET A 142 9.36 16.98 -4.31
N HIS A 143 9.64 15.67 -4.43
CA HIS A 143 8.90 14.64 -3.68
C HIS A 143 8.98 14.83 -2.16
N LEU A 144 10.14 15.26 -1.65
CA LEU A 144 10.32 15.53 -0.23
C LEU A 144 9.45 16.69 0.27
N LEU A 145 9.41 17.81 -0.47
CA LEU A 145 8.53 18.94 -0.12
C LEU A 145 7.06 18.53 -0.17
N ARG A 146 6.64 17.85 -1.24
CA ARG A 146 5.28 17.32 -1.38
C ARG A 146 4.89 16.46 -0.16
N LEU A 147 5.76 15.53 0.24
CA LEU A 147 5.50 14.67 1.41
C LEU A 147 5.34 15.47 2.70
N LEU A 148 6.19 16.47 2.93
CA LEU A 148 6.10 17.34 4.10
C LEU A 148 4.82 18.20 4.09
N MET A 149 4.38 18.64 2.93
CA MET A 149 3.11 19.36 2.76
C MET A 149 1.92 18.46 3.09
N THR A 150 1.90 17.23 2.57
CA THR A 150 0.89 16.23 2.94
C THR A 150 0.87 15.98 4.44
N SER A 151 2.03 15.81 5.09
CA SER A 151 2.13 15.64 6.55
C SER A 151 1.50 16.82 7.30
N ARG A 152 1.91 18.04 6.95
CA ARG A 152 1.42 19.27 7.56
C ARG A 152 -0.09 19.40 7.41
N ASP A 153 -0.61 19.22 6.21
CA ASP A 153 -2.03 19.43 5.90
C ASP A 153 -2.89 18.34 6.54
N LEU A 154 -2.42 17.09 6.56
CA LEU A 154 -3.03 16.00 7.32
C LEU A 154 -3.13 16.34 8.81
N LEU A 155 -2.04 16.82 9.42
CA LEU A 155 -2.03 17.16 10.84
C LEU A 155 -2.92 18.37 11.16
N ARG A 156 -3.04 19.34 10.25
CA ARG A 156 -3.89 20.52 10.43
C ARG A 156 -5.37 20.20 10.28
N THR A 157 -5.73 19.39 9.28
CA THR A 157 -7.13 19.22 8.84
C THR A 157 -7.74 17.89 9.25
N GLY A 158 -6.92 16.90 9.61
CA GLY A 158 -7.34 15.52 9.80
C GLY A 158 -7.65 14.77 8.50
N THR A 159 -7.49 15.41 7.35
CA THR A 159 -7.81 14.84 6.04
C THR A 159 -6.54 14.69 5.20
N LEU A 160 -6.33 13.51 4.62
CA LEU A 160 -5.22 13.28 3.69
C LEU A 160 -5.66 13.64 2.27
N THR A 161 -5.11 14.73 1.74
CA THR A 161 -5.27 15.13 0.33
C THR A 161 -3.95 14.95 -0.38
N ILE A 162 -3.96 14.32 -1.55
CA ILE A 162 -2.75 14.06 -2.32
C ILE A 162 -2.51 15.05 -3.46
N ASP A 163 -3.57 15.62 -4.02
CA ASP A 163 -3.44 16.67 -5.05
C ASP A 163 -2.77 17.91 -4.45
N VAL A 164 -1.77 18.44 -5.14
CA VAL A 164 -0.97 19.57 -4.63
C VAL A 164 -1.61 20.94 -4.91
N GLY A 165 -2.65 21.01 -5.75
CA GLY A 165 -3.40 22.22 -6.09
C GLY A 165 -2.48 23.39 -6.49
N ASP A 166 -2.66 24.52 -5.82
CA ASP A 166 -1.91 25.77 -6.05
C ASP A 166 -0.39 25.64 -5.85
N GLN A 167 0.07 24.52 -5.29
CA GLN A 167 1.48 24.23 -5.07
C GLN A 167 2.14 23.54 -6.26
N ARG A 168 1.38 23.24 -7.32
CA ARG A 168 1.88 22.60 -8.54
C ARG A 168 3.07 23.34 -9.14
N GLU A 169 2.92 24.63 -9.45
CA GLU A 169 3.98 25.40 -10.11
C GLU A 169 5.22 25.59 -9.21
N PRO A 170 5.08 25.96 -7.91
CA PRO A 170 6.22 25.97 -6.99
C PRO A 170 6.98 24.64 -6.92
N LEU A 171 6.29 23.51 -6.92
CA LEU A 171 6.91 22.18 -6.90
C LEU A 171 7.60 21.85 -8.23
N LEU A 172 6.99 22.21 -9.36
CA LEU A 172 7.62 22.02 -10.67
C LEU A 172 8.86 22.89 -10.86
N ALA A 173 8.89 24.11 -10.32
CA ALA A 173 10.10 24.95 -10.29
C ALA A 173 11.24 24.27 -9.51
N VAL A 174 10.94 23.58 -8.40
CA VAL A 174 11.92 22.75 -7.68
C VAL A 174 12.38 21.59 -8.58
N LYS A 175 11.47 20.87 -9.23
CA LYS A 175 11.80 19.76 -10.14
C LYS A 175 12.71 20.20 -11.29
N ARG A 176 12.55 21.43 -11.81
CA ARG A 176 13.37 22.04 -12.86
C ARG A 176 14.70 22.62 -12.34
N GLY A 177 14.94 22.64 -11.02
CA GLY A 177 16.16 23.17 -10.42
C GLY A 177 16.24 24.71 -10.40
N GLU A 178 15.10 25.39 -10.56
CA GLU A 178 15.02 26.86 -10.56
C GLU A 178 15.07 27.44 -9.14
N VAL A 179 14.91 26.60 -8.12
CA VAL A 179 14.95 26.99 -6.72
C VAL A 179 16.37 26.76 -6.17
N PRO A 180 17.06 27.81 -5.69
CA PRO A 180 18.36 27.65 -5.05
C PRO A 180 18.31 26.72 -3.84
N TRP A 181 19.36 25.93 -3.64
CA TRP A 181 19.42 24.95 -2.54
C TRP A 181 19.11 25.55 -1.15
N PRO A 182 19.64 26.72 -0.73
CA PRO A 182 19.29 27.31 0.56
C PRO A 182 17.79 27.66 0.69
N ARG A 183 17.15 28.03 -0.42
CA ARG A 183 15.70 28.33 -0.44
C ARG A 183 14.88 27.05 -0.32
N PHE A 184 15.34 25.96 -0.92
CA PHE A 184 14.76 24.62 -0.72
C PHE A 184 14.85 24.18 0.74
N GLU A 185 16.02 24.29 1.37
CA GLU A 185 16.23 23.94 2.78
C GLU A 185 15.37 24.77 3.73
N ALA A 186 15.25 26.08 3.45
CA ALA A 186 14.38 26.98 4.22
C ALA A 186 12.90 26.59 4.08
N TRP A 187 12.44 26.22 2.89
CA TRP A 187 11.08 25.74 2.67
C TRP A 187 10.83 24.42 3.41
N MET A 188 11.74 23.45 3.29
CA MET A 188 11.67 22.18 4.01
C MET A 188 11.58 22.40 5.53
N SER A 189 12.47 23.24 6.08
CA SER A 189 12.50 23.56 7.52
C SER A 189 11.20 24.20 7.99
N ARG A 190 10.66 25.13 7.19
CA ARG A 190 9.36 25.76 7.48
C ARG A 190 8.22 24.74 7.50
N LEU A 191 8.16 23.83 6.52
CA LEU A 191 7.12 22.78 6.50
C LEU A 191 7.23 21.84 7.71
N GLY A 192 8.46 21.49 8.11
CA GLY A 192 8.71 20.71 9.32
C GLY A 192 8.17 21.41 10.57
N ALA A 193 8.53 22.67 10.78
CA ALA A 193 8.03 23.45 11.91
C ALA A 193 6.51 23.62 11.90
N GLU A 194 5.91 23.84 10.73
CA GLU A 194 4.45 23.91 10.58
C GLU A 194 3.76 22.57 10.91
N ALA A 195 4.39 21.44 10.60
CA ALA A 195 3.91 20.10 10.95
C ALA A 195 4.05 19.82 12.46
N ASP A 196 5.18 20.20 13.08
CA ASP A 196 5.40 20.10 14.52
C ASP A 196 4.32 20.87 15.31
N GLU A 197 4.06 22.12 14.92
CA GLU A 197 3.04 22.97 15.52
C GLU A 197 1.62 22.40 15.33
N ALA A 198 1.34 21.84 14.15
CA ALA A 198 0.06 21.21 13.86
C ALA A 198 -0.14 19.92 14.67
N GLY A 199 0.90 19.12 14.85
CA GLY A 199 0.84 17.85 15.59
C GLY A 199 0.35 18.02 17.03
N ALA A 200 0.69 19.13 17.67
CA ALA A 200 0.25 19.45 19.04
C ALA A 200 -1.26 19.74 19.15
N ARG A 201 -1.89 20.25 18.08
CA ARG A 201 -3.32 20.66 18.05
C ARG A 201 -4.15 19.86 17.06
N SER A 202 -3.61 18.75 16.56
CA SER A 202 -4.21 17.99 15.47
C SER A 202 -5.56 17.39 15.89
N PRO A 203 -6.57 17.37 15.00
CA PRO A 203 -7.84 16.69 15.24
C PRO A 203 -7.72 15.16 15.16
N LEU A 204 -6.58 14.63 14.71
CA LEU A 204 -6.37 13.20 14.56
C LEU A 204 -6.23 12.50 15.92
N PRO A 205 -6.70 11.24 16.03
CA PRO A 205 -6.47 10.44 17.22
C PRO A 205 -4.97 10.21 17.45
N ALA A 206 -4.58 9.88 18.68
CA ALA A 206 -3.19 9.52 18.99
C ALA A 206 -2.72 8.29 18.19
N GLU A 207 -3.63 7.33 18.01
CA GLU A 207 -3.39 6.00 17.46
C GLU A 207 -4.44 5.68 16.39
N PRO A 208 -4.11 4.89 15.37
CA PRO A 208 -5.10 4.42 14.40
C PRO A 208 -6.03 3.38 15.05
N ASP A 209 -7.21 3.22 14.46
CA ASP A 209 -8.22 2.27 14.94
C ASP A 209 -7.86 0.84 14.49
N HIS A 210 -6.98 0.21 15.27
CA HIS A 210 -6.51 -1.16 15.01
C HIS A 210 -7.66 -2.17 15.02
N ALA A 211 -8.60 -2.05 15.95
CA ALA A 211 -9.69 -3.01 16.11
C ALA A 211 -10.58 -3.03 14.86
N ARG A 212 -10.96 -1.86 14.35
CA ARG A 212 -11.80 -1.75 13.15
C ARG A 212 -11.10 -2.28 11.90
N VAL A 213 -9.79 -2.08 11.78
CA VAL A 213 -8.99 -2.62 10.67
C VAL A 213 -8.85 -4.14 10.78
N GLU A 214 -8.65 -4.67 11.98
CA GLU A 214 -8.55 -6.11 12.25
C GLU A 214 -9.89 -6.82 11.97
N ASP A 215 -11.01 -6.26 12.43
CA ASP A 215 -12.36 -6.78 12.16
C ASP A 215 -12.64 -6.87 10.65
N PHE A 216 -12.25 -5.84 9.90
CA PHE A 216 -12.34 -5.84 8.44
C PHE A 216 -11.49 -6.95 7.81
N LEU A 217 -10.23 -7.09 8.22
CA LEU A 217 -9.33 -8.10 7.67
C LEU A 217 -9.86 -9.52 7.97
N VAL A 218 -10.29 -9.78 9.20
CA VAL A 218 -10.89 -11.05 9.61
C VAL A 218 -12.16 -11.34 8.79
N GLY A 219 -13.02 -10.34 8.59
CA GLY A 219 -14.20 -10.46 7.75
C GLY A 219 -13.87 -10.83 6.31
N ALA A 220 -12.91 -10.14 5.69
CA ALA A 220 -12.44 -10.41 4.34
C ALA A 220 -11.86 -11.83 4.20
N ARG A 221 -11.07 -12.28 5.19
CA ARG A 221 -10.52 -13.64 5.22
C ARG A 221 -11.60 -14.71 5.37
N ARG A 222 -12.58 -14.52 6.25
CA ARG A 222 -13.71 -15.45 6.41
C ARG A 222 -14.52 -15.57 5.11
N ALA A 223 -14.83 -14.45 4.48
CA ALA A 223 -15.53 -14.44 3.20
C ALA A 223 -14.73 -15.14 2.09
N SER A 224 -13.42 -14.91 2.04
CA SER A 224 -12.51 -15.59 1.10
C SER A 224 -12.44 -17.09 1.35
N ALA A 225 -12.39 -17.55 2.60
CA ALA A 225 -12.37 -18.98 2.95
C ALA A 225 -13.68 -19.71 2.58
N GLY A 226 -14.82 -19.00 2.59
CA GLY A 226 -16.11 -19.55 2.18
C GLY A 226 -16.31 -19.64 0.66
N ARG A 227 -15.44 -19.03 -0.14
CA ARG A 227 -15.46 -19.18 -1.61
C ARG A 227 -14.78 -20.52 -1.95
N ALA A 228 -15.48 -21.39 -2.66
CA ALA A 228 -14.92 -22.67 -3.09
C ALA A 228 -13.61 -22.44 -3.87
N ASP A 229 -12.55 -23.17 -3.48
CA ASP A 229 -11.26 -23.12 -4.15
C ASP A 229 -11.42 -23.70 -5.57
N PRO A 230 -11.18 -22.92 -6.64
CA PRO A 230 -11.27 -23.42 -8.00
C PRO A 230 -10.25 -24.54 -8.27
N ASP A 231 -9.12 -24.61 -7.54
CA ASP A 231 -8.10 -25.65 -7.68
C ASP A 231 -8.47 -26.98 -6.97
N VAL A 232 -9.49 -26.99 -6.10
CA VAL A 232 -9.89 -28.20 -5.34
C VAL A 232 -10.96 -29.02 -6.09
N ARG A 233 -11.47 -28.54 -7.22
CA ARG A 233 -12.57 -29.21 -7.95
C ARG A 233 -12.17 -30.43 -8.80
N GLU A 234 -10.91 -30.86 -8.82
CA GLU A 234 -10.47 -32.01 -9.63
C GLU A 234 -9.94 -33.23 -8.85
N ALA A 235 -10.04 -33.28 -7.51
CA ALA A 235 -9.67 -34.48 -6.76
C ALA A 235 -10.91 -35.22 -6.24
N HIS A 236 -11.41 -36.18 -7.04
CA HIS A 236 -11.79 -37.56 -6.66
C HIS A 236 -12.90 -38.14 -7.56
N PRO A 237 -12.53 -39.10 -8.42
CA PRO A 237 -13.33 -40.30 -8.64
C PRO A 237 -12.43 -41.49 -8.32
N ASP A 238 -12.47 -41.99 -7.09
CA ASP A 238 -12.06 -43.36 -6.75
C ASP A 238 -12.51 -43.63 -5.30
N ASP A 239 -13.81 -43.82 -5.16
CA ASP A 239 -14.47 -44.34 -3.96
C ASP A 239 -15.22 -45.63 -4.34
N GLU A 240 -14.52 -46.55 -5.02
CA GLU A 240 -14.89 -47.95 -5.26
C GLU A 240 -13.54 -48.70 -5.28
N VAL A 241 -13.16 -49.63 -4.40
CA VAL A 241 -13.79 -50.90 -4.03
C VAL A 241 -13.05 -51.42 -2.79
N VAL A 242 -13.74 -51.57 -1.65
CA VAL A 242 -13.37 -52.60 -0.66
C VAL A 242 -14.63 -53.28 -0.17
N GLN A 243 -15.22 -54.15 -1.00
CA GLN A 243 -16.04 -55.27 -0.52
C GLN A 243 -15.77 -56.51 -1.37
N GLY A 244 -15.26 -57.56 -0.73
CA GLY A 244 -14.78 -58.76 -1.41
C GLY A 244 -14.47 -59.96 -0.51
N VAL A 245 -15.38 -60.28 0.40
CA VAL A 245 -15.77 -61.66 0.81
C VAL A 245 -14.75 -62.55 1.54
N VAL A 246 -15.07 -62.81 2.82
CA VAL A 246 -14.69 -63.99 3.61
C VAL A 246 -15.44 -65.24 3.12
N ARG A 247 -14.74 -66.29 2.64
CA ARG A 247 -15.03 -67.75 2.73
C ARG A 247 -13.74 -68.48 2.33
N GLY A 248 -13.18 -69.52 2.94
CA GLY A 248 -13.55 -70.43 4.02
C GLY A 248 -12.92 -71.82 3.73
N ARG A 249 -12.02 -72.27 4.61
CA ARG A 249 -11.61 -73.66 4.94
C ARG A 249 -11.02 -74.63 3.88
N GLY A 250 -9.95 -75.33 4.27
CA GLY A 250 -9.54 -76.61 3.66
C GLY A 250 -8.23 -77.22 4.21
N VAL A 251 -8.33 -78.01 5.28
CA VAL A 251 -7.29 -78.81 5.97
C VAL A 251 -6.65 -79.89 5.07
N ARG A 252 -5.35 -80.22 5.25
CA ARG A 252 -4.86 -81.59 5.56
C ARG A 252 -3.34 -81.69 5.83
N GLN A 253 -3.06 -82.29 6.99
CA GLN A 253 -1.82 -82.89 7.52
C GLN A 253 -1.68 -84.35 7.01
N PRO A 254 -0.66 -85.17 7.38
CA PRO A 254 0.26 -85.09 8.52
C PRO A 254 1.75 -84.87 8.19
#